data_AF-A0A1F8SZJ9-F1
#
_entry.id   AF-A0A1F8SZJ9-F1
#
_cell.length_a   1.000
_cell.length_b   1.000
_cell.length_c   1.000
_cell.angle_alpha   90.00
_cell.angle_beta   90.00
_cell.angle_gamma   90.00
#
_symmetry.space_group_name_H-M   'P 1'
#
loop_
_entity.id
_entity.type
_entity.pdbx_description
1 polymer ?
#
loop_
_entity_poly.entity_id
_entity_poly.type
_entity_poly.pdbx_seq_one_letter_code
_entity_poly.pdbx_strand_id
1 'polypeptide(L)'
;MENDDLYLVVTAININSQVGGNIVTMLEAVTNTIRDRIRLFAEVRVLTSQQRFGSYILTFMPIGMLAAMFFLNPVYMMRLFDPSILCIPIGAGIMVVLGNILVRRLAKIEV
;
A
#
# COMPACT_ATOMS: atom_id res chain seq x y z
N MET A 1 -4.80 -18.43 -4.83
CA MET A 1 -3.46 -18.57 -5.44
C MET A 1 -3.08 -20.01 -5.69
N GLU A 2 -2.72 -20.82 -4.68
CA GLU A 2 -2.36 -22.24 -4.95
C GLU A 2 -3.44 -23.02 -5.71
N ASN A 3 -4.71 -22.70 -5.45
CA ASN A 3 -5.82 -23.35 -6.15
C ASN A 3 -5.96 -22.84 -7.60
N ASP A 4 -5.82 -21.53 -7.85
CA ASP A 4 -6.08 -20.93 -9.17
C ASP A 4 -5.02 -21.31 -10.22
N ASP A 5 -3.74 -21.31 -9.84
CA ASP A 5 -2.65 -21.71 -10.74
C ASP A 5 -2.72 -23.22 -11.04
N LEU A 6 -3.09 -24.03 -10.03
CA LEU A 6 -3.34 -25.47 -10.21
C LEU A 6 -4.56 -25.70 -11.12
N TYR A 7 -5.61 -24.91 -10.98
CA TYR A 7 -6.79 -24.95 -11.86
C TYR A 7 -6.42 -24.60 -13.30
N LEU A 8 -5.49 -23.65 -13.49
CA LEU A 8 -4.98 -23.26 -14.81
C LEU A 8 -4.22 -24.40 -15.48
N VAL A 9 -3.38 -25.12 -14.71
CA VAL A 9 -2.66 -26.31 -15.17
C VAL A 9 -3.64 -27.45 -15.52
N VAL A 10 -4.59 -27.75 -14.64
CA VAL A 10 -5.60 -28.81 -14.86
C VAL A 10 -6.47 -28.51 -16.07
N THR A 11 -6.89 -27.25 -16.24
CA THR A 11 -7.69 -26.82 -17.39
C THR A 11 -6.89 -26.92 -18.69
N ALA A 12 -5.62 -26.50 -18.70
CA ALA A 12 -4.76 -26.62 -19.88
C ALA A 12 -4.51 -28.08 -20.28
N ILE A 13 -4.35 -28.99 -19.31
CA ILE A 13 -4.23 -30.44 -19.55
C ILE A 13 -5.54 -30.98 -20.16
N ASN A 14 -6.70 -30.65 -19.57
CA ASN A 14 -8.01 -31.09 -20.06
C ASN A 14 -8.36 -30.57 -21.47
N ILE A 15 -7.92 -29.36 -21.81
CA ILE A 15 -8.09 -28.80 -23.15
C ILE A 15 -7.20 -29.55 -24.15
N ASN A 16 -5.93 -29.80 -23.81
CA ASN A 16 -5.04 -30.54 -24.69
C ASN A 16 -5.48 -31.98 -24.94
N SER A 17 -6.00 -32.66 -23.91
CA SER A 17 -6.49 -34.03 -24.06
C SER A 17 -7.72 -34.13 -24.96
N GLN A 18 -8.48 -33.03 -25.13
CA GLN A 18 -9.65 -32.97 -26.02
C GLN A 18 -9.29 -32.56 -27.46
N VAL A 19 -8.33 -31.64 -27.65
CA VAL A 19 -8.02 -31.06 -28.97
C VAL A 19 -6.86 -31.76 -29.67
N GLY A 20 -6.00 -32.49 -28.95
CA GLY A 20 -4.89 -33.26 -29.53
C GLY A 20 -3.79 -32.36 -30.10
N GLY A 21 -3.05 -31.67 -29.22
CA GLY A 21 -1.93 -30.79 -29.55
C GLY A 21 -0.65 -31.10 -28.76
N ASN A 22 0.42 -30.34 -28.99
CA ASN A 22 1.66 -30.50 -28.25
C ASN A 22 1.49 -30.01 -26.80
N ILE A 23 1.28 -30.96 -25.88
CA ILE A 23 1.15 -30.73 -24.43
C ILE A 23 2.34 -29.93 -23.90
N VAL A 24 3.54 -30.16 -24.44
CA VAL A 24 4.76 -29.43 -24.03
C VAL A 24 4.57 -27.93 -24.26
N THR A 25 4.10 -27.52 -25.44
CA THR A 25 3.91 -26.10 -25.78
C THR A 25 2.86 -25.43 -24.89
N MET A 26 1.76 -26.11 -24.59
CA MET A 26 0.71 -25.55 -23.73
C MET A 26 1.13 -25.51 -22.26
N LEU A 27 1.81 -26.54 -21.75
CA LEU A 27 2.33 -26.54 -20.38
C LEU A 27 3.42 -25.48 -20.19
N GLU A 28 4.22 -25.24 -21.23
CA GLU A 28 5.23 -24.18 -21.26
C GLU A 28 4.60 -22.79 -21.22
N ALA A 29 3.51 -22.55 -21.98
CA ALA A 29 2.74 -21.30 -21.90
C ALA A 29 2.12 -21.06 -20.51
N VAL A 30 1.55 -22.10 -19.89
CA VAL A 30 1.02 -22.01 -18.51
C VAL A 30 2.14 -21.72 -17.52
N THR A 31 3.27 -22.43 -17.63
CA THR A 31 4.44 -22.23 -16.75
C THR A 31 4.97 -20.81 -16.85
N ASN A 32 5.05 -20.25 -18.06
CA ASN A 32 5.45 -18.86 -18.27
C ASN A 32 4.46 -17.88 -17.63
N THR A 33 3.16 -18.12 -17.80
CA THR A 33 2.09 -17.30 -17.18
C THR A 33 2.19 -17.29 -15.65
N ILE A 34 2.44 -18.46 -15.03
CA ILE A 34 2.62 -18.57 -13.58
C ILE A 34 3.87 -17.80 -13.13
N ARG A 35 5.00 -17.94 -13.85
CA ARG A 35 6.23 -17.20 -13.54
C ARG A 35 6.03 -15.68 -13.62
N ASP A 36 5.31 -15.20 -14.63
CA ASP A 36 5.03 -13.77 -14.80
C ASP A 36 4.10 -13.25 -13.69
N ARG A 37 3.09 -14.03 -13.28
CA ARG A 37 2.26 -13.70 -12.11
C ARG A 37 3.08 -13.59 -10.83
N ILE A 38 3.98 -14.54 -10.57
CA ILE A 38 4.86 -14.51 -9.39
C ILE A 38 5.71 -13.23 -9.38
N ARG A 39 6.28 -12.86 -10.53
CA ARG A 39 7.05 -11.60 -10.68
C ARG A 39 6.20 -10.37 -10.39
N LEU A 40 5.00 -10.30 -10.97
CA LEU A 40 4.05 -9.21 -10.72
C LEU A 40 3.69 -9.10 -9.23
N PHE A 41 3.40 -10.21 -8.55
CA PHE A 41 3.09 -10.19 -7.12
C PHE A 41 4.28 -9.74 -6.27
N ALA A 42 5.50 -10.13 -6.65
CA ALA A 42 6.70 -9.64 -5.98
C ALA A 42 6.86 -8.11 -6.17
N GLU A 43 6.65 -7.60 -7.38
CA GLU A 43 6.74 -6.17 -7.68
C GLU A 43 5.66 -5.36 -6.93
N VAL A 44 4.40 -5.80 -6.98
CA VAL A 44 3.29 -5.18 -6.22
C VAL A 44 3.58 -5.19 -4.72
N ARG A 45 4.15 -6.29 -4.18
CA ARG A 45 4.54 -6.36 -2.76
C ARG A 45 5.62 -5.33 -2.42
N VAL A 46 6.61 -5.12 -3.29
CA VAL A 46 7.66 -4.12 -3.06
C VAL A 46 7.07 -2.71 -3.12
N LEU A 47 6.27 -2.39 -4.14
CA LEU A 47 5.62 -1.09 -4.32
C LEU A 47 4.69 -0.75 -3.13
N THR A 48 3.86 -1.70 -2.71
CA THR A 48 2.98 -1.54 -1.55
C THR A 48 3.78 -1.35 -0.25
N SER A 49 4.92 -2.02 -0.10
CA SER A 49 5.79 -1.85 1.06
C SER A 49 6.39 -0.43 1.12
N GLN A 50 6.86 0.08 -0.02
CA GLN A 50 7.36 1.46 -0.13
C GLN A 50 6.26 2.48 0.21
N GLN A 51 5.05 2.29 -0.33
CA GLN A 51 3.91 3.16 -0.04
C GLN A 51 3.52 3.15 1.44
N ARG A 52 3.51 1.96 2.08
CA ARG A 52 3.23 1.83 3.51
C ARG A 52 4.27 2.55 4.36
N PHE A 53 5.55 2.39 4.03
CA PHE A 53 6.63 3.07 4.75
C PHE A 53 6.56 4.59 4.60
N GLY A 54 6.31 5.09 3.38
CA GLY A 54 6.11 6.51 3.12
C GLY A 54 4.91 7.10 3.86
N SER A 55 3.81 6.34 3.95
CA SER A 55 2.63 6.72 4.73
C SER A 55 2.97 6.91 6.22
N TYR A 56 3.71 5.98 6.82
CA TYR A 56 4.13 6.11 8.22
C TYR A 56 4.98 7.35 8.45
N ILE A 57 5.97 7.61 7.60
CA ILE A 57 6.82 8.82 7.72
C ILE A 57 5.98 10.08 7.64
N LEU A 58 5.07 10.17 6.67
CA LEU A 58 4.21 11.33 6.49
C LEU A 58 3.29 11.58 7.69
N THR A 59 2.76 10.51 8.30
CA THR A 59 1.98 10.59 9.56
C THR A 59 2.82 11.12 10.72
N PHE A 60 4.06 10.66 10.85
CA PHE A 60 4.93 11.04 11.96
C PHE A 60 5.51 12.45 11.82
N MET A 61 5.71 12.95 10.60
CA MET A 61 6.30 14.26 10.33
C MET A 61 5.64 15.43 11.10
N PRO A 62 4.31 15.67 11.03
CA PRO A 62 3.68 16.78 11.75
C PRO A 62 3.78 16.62 13.27
N ILE A 63 3.69 15.39 13.79
CA ILE A 63 3.82 15.11 15.22
C ILE A 63 5.25 15.40 15.69
N GLY A 64 6.25 14.94 14.93
CA GLY A 64 7.66 15.19 15.20
C GLY A 64 8.01 16.67 15.15
N MET A 65 7.46 17.42 14.19
CA MET A 65 7.67 18.86 14.09
C MET A 65 7.05 19.63 15.26
N LEU A 66 5.86 19.21 15.72
CA LEU A 66 5.21 19.78 16.90
C LEU A 66 6.04 19.53 18.17
N ALA A 67 6.52 18.31 18.35
CA ALA A 67 7.42 17.96 19.47
C ALA A 67 8.74 18.76 19.41
N ALA A 68 9.37 18.84 18.24
CA ALA A 68 10.61 19.60 18.07
C ALA A 68 10.42 21.09 18.39
N MET A 69 9.33 21.70 17.92
CA MET A 69 9.00 23.10 18.23
C MET A 69 8.71 23.32 19.71
N PHE A 70 8.11 22.34 20.39
CA PHE A 70 7.89 22.39 21.83
C PHE A 70 9.20 22.44 22.62
N PHE A 71 10.23 21.67 22.22
CA PHE A 71 11.55 21.71 22.87
C PHE A 71 12.37 22.95 22.49
N LEU A 72 12.29 23.41 21.23
CA LEU A 72 13.06 24.56 20.76
C LEU A 72 12.50 25.89 21.27
N ASN A 73 11.17 26.06 21.31
CA ASN A 73 10.53 27.30 21.70
C ASN A 73 9.15 27.09 22.37
N PRO A 74 9.15 26.68 23.66
CA PRO A 74 7.91 26.36 24.37
C PRO A 74 6.98 27.56 24.52
N VAL A 75 7.53 28.78 24.61
CA VAL A 75 6.74 30.03 24.71
C VAL A 75 5.93 30.27 23.43
N TYR A 76 6.51 29.99 22.26
CA TYR A 76 5.79 30.10 20.99
C TYR A 76 4.67 29.05 20.88
N MET A 77 4.93 27.82 21.33
CA MET A 77 3.91 26.76 21.39
C MET A 77 2.77 27.07 22.36
N MET A 78 3.05 27.66 23.52
CA MET A 78 2.01 28.02 24.49
C MET A 78 1.06 29.09 23.95
N ARG A 79 1.56 30.06 23.16
CA ARG A 79 0.68 31.07 22.51
C ARG A 79 -0.32 30.44 21.56
N LEU A 80 0.01 29.30 20.94
CA LEU A 80 -0.92 28.60 20.05
C LEU A 80 -2.19 28.14 20.77
N PHE A 81 -2.14 27.98 22.10
CA PHE A 81 -3.28 27.63 22.94
C PHE A 81 -4.02 28.85 23.52
N ASP A 82 -3.68 30.07 23.09
CA ASP A 82 -4.42 31.27 23.51
C ASP A 82 -5.87 31.22 22.94
N PRO A 83 -6.89 31.63 23.73
CA PRO A 83 -8.30 31.56 23.33
C PRO A 83 -8.59 32.29 22.01
N SER A 84 -7.83 33.35 21.71
CA SER A 84 -8.00 34.19 20.52
C SER A 84 -7.61 33.49 19.22
N ILE A 85 -6.72 32.49 19.27
CA ILE A 85 -6.17 31.80 18.08
C ILE A 85 -6.33 30.27 18.13
N LEU A 86 -7.10 29.77 19.09
CA LEU A 86 -7.35 28.33 19.31
C LEU A 86 -7.94 27.61 18.09
N CYS A 87 -8.60 28.32 17.18
CA CYS A 87 -9.14 27.76 15.93
C CYS A 87 -8.04 27.20 15.01
N ILE A 88 -6.82 27.76 15.05
CA ILE A 88 -5.70 27.38 14.19
C ILE A 88 -5.17 25.96 14.52
N PRO A 89 -4.76 25.64 15.77
CA PRO A 89 -4.30 24.30 16.10
C PRO A 89 -5.40 23.24 15.94
N ILE A 90 -6.66 23.59 16.22
CA ILE A 90 -7.80 22.68 16.02
C ILE A 90 -7.98 22.36 14.53
N GLY A 91 -7.98 23.38 13.66
CA GLY A 91 -8.07 23.20 12.22
C GLY A 91 -6.89 22.40 11.64
N ALA A 92 -5.68 22.67 12.12
CA ALA A 92 -4.48 21.92 11.75
C ALA A 92 -4.58 20.45 12.18
N GLY A 93 -5.04 20.18 13.41
CA GLY A 93 -5.26 18.82 13.91
C GLY A 93 -6.27 18.04 13.06
N ILE A 94 -7.40 18.66 12.71
CA ILE A 94 -8.42 18.06 11.85
C ILE A 94 -7.83 17.72 10.48
N MET A 95 -7.09 18.65 9.85
CA MET A 95 -6.47 18.42 8.54
C MET A 95 -5.44 17.27 8.57
N VAL A 96 -4.64 17.18 9.63
CA VAL A 96 -3.69 16.07 9.80
C VAL A 96 -4.42 14.74 9.95
N VAL A 97 -5.51 14.68 10.72
CA VAL A 97 -6.32 13.46 10.88
C VAL A 97 -6.98 13.07 9.56
N LEU A 98 -7.55 14.03 8.83
CA LEU A 98 -8.23 13.80 7.56
C LEU A 98 -7.23 13.34 6.48
N GLY A 99 -6.05 13.96 6.42
CA GLY A 99 -4.95 13.53 5.57
C GLY A 99 -4.49 12.10 5.89
N ASN A 100 -4.37 11.76 7.18
CA ASN A 100 -4.03 10.40 7.61
C ASN A 100 -5.07 9.37 7.16
N ILE A 101 -6.37 9.68 7.29
CA ILE A 101 -7.45 8.80 6.84
C ILE A 101 -7.38 8.60 5.32
N LEU A 102 -7.18 9.68 4.55
CA LEU A 102 -7.05 9.61 3.10
C LEU A 102 -5.87 8.74 2.67
N VAL A 103 -4.70 8.93 3.26
CA VAL A 103 -3.50 8.14 2.96
C VAL A 103 -3.72 6.67 3.32
N ARG A 104 -4.34 6.37 4.47
CA ARG A 104 -4.67 4.98 4.85
C ARG A 104 -5.64 4.33 3.88
N ARG A 105 -6.62 5.07 3.35
CA ARG A 105 -7.54 4.55 2.31
C ARG A 105 -6.82 4.28 1.01
N LEU A 106 -5.93 5.17 0.58
CA LEU A 106 -5.13 4.98 -0.64
C LEU A 106 -4.11 3.84 -0.51
N ALA A 107 -3.58 3.60 0.70
CA ALA A 107 -2.64 2.52 0.99
C ALA A 107 -3.29 1.15 1.18
N LYS A 108 -4.63 1.09 1.29
CA LYS A 108 -5.37 -0.17 1.30
C LYS A 108 -5.50 -0.67 -0.14
N ILE A 109 -4.39 -1.16 -0.69
CA ILE A 109 -4.43 -1.97 -1.91
C ILE A 109 -4.97 -3.34 -1.48
N GLU A 110 -6.24 -3.59 -1.80
CA GLU A 110 -6.85 -4.91 -1.74
C GLU A 110 -6.18 -5.75 -2.84
N VAL A 111 -5.53 -6.84 -2.44
CA VAL A 111 -4.95 -7.85 -3.32
C VAL A 111 -5.99 -8.93 -3.55
#